data_AF-F1LF65-F1
#
_entry.id   AF-F1LF65-F1
#
_cell.length_a   1.000
_cell.length_b   1.000
_cell.length_c   1.000
_cell.angle_alpha   90.00
_cell.angle_beta   90.00
_cell.angle_gamma   90.00
#
_symmetry.space_group_name_H-M   'P 1'
#
loop_
_entity.id
_entity.type
_entity.pdbx_description
1 polymer ?
#
loop_
_entity_poly.entity_id
_entity_poly.type
_entity_poly.pdbx_seq_one_letter_code
_entity_poly.pdbx_strand_id
1 'polypeptide(L)' 'MSLDEANTSAQDIDSISNRAILHRFQKLFSLPRDEKLVNYYTCCYWKGKVPCQGQMYLSVNFLCFYSFIMGTQT' A
#
# COMPACT_ATOMS: atom_id res chain seq x y z
N MET A 1 35.00 -4.72 18.03
CA MET A 1 33.81 -3.86 18.07
C MET A 1 32.95 -4.31 16.90
N SER A 2 31.89 -5.05 17.20
CA SER A 2 31.18 -5.98 16.32
C SER A 2 30.28 -5.25 15.32
N LEU A 3 30.15 -5.78 14.10
CA LEU A 3 29.37 -5.23 12.99
C LEU A 3 27.87 -5.66 13.00
N ASP A 4 27.30 -6.01 14.16
CA ASP A 4 26.01 -6.70 14.23
C ASP A 4 24.83 -5.91 14.81
N GLU A 5 24.97 -4.62 15.17
CA GLU A 5 23.85 -3.89 15.83
C GLU A 5 22.95 -3.06 14.89
N ALA A 6 23.26 -2.96 13.60
CA ALA A 6 22.48 -2.15 12.66
C ALA A 6 21.48 -2.92 11.76
N ASN A 7 21.50 -4.26 11.77
CA ASN A 7 20.71 -5.07 10.83
C ASN A 7 19.41 -5.64 11.41
N THR A 8 19.17 -5.52 12.72
CA THR A 8 18.01 -6.14 13.39
C THR A 8 16.77 -5.24 13.43
N SER A 9 16.88 -3.93 13.20
CA SER A 9 15.75 -2.98 13.32
C SER A 9 15.02 -2.70 11.99
N ALA A 10 15.74 -2.65 10.86
CA ALA A 10 15.14 -2.29 9.56
C ALA A 10 14.24 -3.40 8.99
N GLN A 11 14.65 -4.66 9.10
CA GLN A 11 13.86 -5.80 8.59
C GLN A 11 12.56 -6.00 9.37
N ASP A 12 12.61 -5.81 10.70
CA ASP A 12 11.42 -5.93 11.54
C ASP A 12 10.42 -4.81 11.27
N ILE A 13 10.89 -3.56 11.13
CA ILE A 13 10.04 -2.41 10.81
C ILE A 13 9.39 -2.58 9.42
N ASP A 14 10.15 -2.99 8.41
CA ASP A 14 9.62 -3.25 7.07
C ASP A 14 8.59 -4.40 7.08
N SER A 15 8.83 -5.44 7.89
CA SER A 15 7.88 -6.53 8.04
C SER A 15 6.57 -6.11 8.74
N ILE A 16 6.65 -5.25 9.76
CA ILE A 16 5.49 -4.70 10.47
C ILE A 16 4.71 -3.76 9.55
N SER A 17 5.41 -2.90 8.82
CA SER A 17 4.84 -1.99 7.81
C SER A 17 4.10 -2.79 6.73
N ASN A 18 4.72 -3.85 6.20
CA ASN A 18 4.12 -4.71 5.18
C ASN A 18 2.85 -5.41 5.70
N ARG A 19 2.85 -5.90 6.95
CA ARG A 19 1.64 -6.50 7.57
C ARG A 19 0.51 -5.48 7.72
N ALA A 20 0.83 -4.25 8.15
CA ALA A 20 -0.16 -3.18 8.28
C ALA A 20 -0.75 -2.78 6.92
N ILE A 21 0.09 -2.67 5.89
CA ILE A 21 -0.32 -2.36 4.52
C ILE A 21 -1.21 -3.48 3.96
N LEU A 22 -0.83 -4.75 4.15
CA LEU A 22 -1.62 -5.90 3.73
C LEU A 22 -3.01 -5.91 4.38
N HIS A 23 -3.07 -5.70 5.70
CA HIS A 23 -4.35 -5.64 6.41
C HIS A 23 -5.23 -4.49 5.92
N ARG A 24 -4.63 -3.32 5.67
CA ARG A 24 -5.34 -2.17 5.09
C ARG A 24 -5.87 -2.51 3.69
N PHE A 25 -5.04 -3.08 2.83
CA PHE A 25 -5.39 -3.47 1.46
C PHE A 25 -6.59 -4.43 1.43
N GLN A 26 -6.54 -5.51 2.22
CA GLN A 26 -7.63 -6.49 2.31
C GLN A 26 -8.94 -5.84 2.77
N LYS A 27 -8.88 -4.99 3.80
CA LYS A 27 -10.06 -4.30 4.33
C LYS A 27 -10.61 -3.26 3.35
N LEU A 28 -9.74 -2.51 2.69
CA LEU A 28 -10.10 -1.39 1.81
C LEU A 28 -10.87 -1.85 0.58
N PHE A 29 -10.47 -2.98 0.00
CA PHE A 29 -11.09 -3.54 -1.21
C PHE A 29 -11.97 -4.76 -0.94
N SER A 30 -12.17 -5.13 0.33
CA SER A 30 -12.97 -6.29 0.76
C SER A 30 -12.54 -7.59 0.05
N LEU A 31 -11.23 -7.83 0.02
CA LEU A 31 -10.64 -8.95 -0.70
C LEU A 31 -10.64 -10.27 0.11
N PRO A 32 -10.54 -11.41 -0.58
CA PRO A 32 -10.31 -12.70 0.07
C PRO A 32 -9.06 -12.70 0.95
N ARG A 33 -9.08 -13.47 2.05
CA ARG A 33 -7.95 -13.51 3.02
C ARG A 33 -6.68 -14.14 2.45
N ASP A 34 -6.84 -14.99 1.45
CA ASP A 34 -5.78 -15.68 0.71
C ASP A 34 -5.14 -14.82 -0.38
N GLU A 35 -5.66 -13.61 -0.63
CA GLU A 35 -5.07 -12.69 -1.59
C GLU A 35 -3.72 -12.15 -1.08
N LYS A 36 -2.70 -12.24 -1.95
CA LYS A 36 -1.32 -11.87 -1.64
C LYS A 36 -0.94 -10.58 -2.33
N LEU A 37 -0.59 -9.56 -1.53
CA LEU A 37 -0.03 -8.32 -2.04
C LEU A 37 1.37 -8.58 -2.61
N VAL A 38 1.60 -8.18 -3.86
CA VAL A 38 2.89 -8.27 -4.56
C VAL A 38 3.66 -6.97 -4.34
N ASN A 39 3.02 -5.83 -4.59
CA ASN A 39 3.62 -4.53 -4.37
C ASN A 39 2.58 -3.41 -4.24
N TYR A 40 3.01 -2.26 -3.74
CA TYR A 40 2.21 -1.04 -3.71
C TYR A 40 3.00 0.13 -4.29
N TYR A 41 2.30 1.03 -4.96
CA TYR A 41 2.90 2.19 -5.63
C TYR A 41 2.07 3.43 -5.36
N THR A 42 2.74 4.53 -5.02
CA THR A 42 2.09 5.85 -5.03
C THR A 42 2.01 6.32 -6.48
N CYS A 43 0.80 6.67 -6.94
CA CYS A 43 0.59 7.10 -8.32
C CYS A 43 -0.63 8.03 -8.44
N CYS A 44 -0.88 8.53 -9.65
CA CYS A 44 -2.12 9.23 -9.97
C CYS A 44 -2.86 8.50 -11.08
N TYR A 45 -4.19 8.46 -10.96
CA TYR A 45 -5.07 7.94 -12.00
C TYR A 45 -5.66 9.10 -12.79
N TRP A 46 -5.38 9.12 -14.08
CA TRP A 46 -5.91 10.13 -14.99
C TRP A 46 -7.28 9.69 -15.51
N LYS A 47 -8.34 10.35 -15.02
CA LYS A 47 -9.70 10.20 -15.55
C LYS A 47 -10.24 11.58 -15.90
N GLY A 48 -10.20 11.92 -17.19
CA GLY A 48 -10.60 13.25 -17.67
C GLY A 48 -9.49 14.29 -17.46
N LYS A 49 -9.88 15.51 -17.04
CA LYS A 49 -8.96 16.66 -17.02
C LYS A 49 -8.13 16.81 -15.74
N VAL A 50 -8.49 16.11 -14.65
CA VAL A 50 -7.85 16.27 -13.34
C VAL A 50 -7.23 14.94 -12.91
N PRO A 51 -5.93 14.90 -12.56
CA PRO A 51 -5.30 13.71 -12.01
C PRO A 51 -5.87 13.42 -10.61
N CYS A 52 -6.28 12.18 -10.40
CA CYS A 52 -6.72 11.72 -9.09
C CYS A 52 -5.53 11.06 -8.37
N GLN A 53 -4.96 11.73 -7.36
CA GLN A 53 -3.84 11.17 -6.61
C GLN A 53 -4.29 9.97 -5.77
N GLY A 54 -3.45 8.95 -5.67
CA GLY A 54 -3.79 7.75 -4.94
C GLY A 54 -2.66 6.75 -4.78
N GLN A 55 -3.04 5.51 -4.49
CA GLN A 55 -2.16 4.37 -4.37
C GLN A 55 -2.71 3.22 -5.19
N MET A 56 -1.82 2.55 -5.91
CA MET A 56 -2.09 1.31 -6.62
C MET A 56 -1.53 0.15 -5.83
N TYR A 57 -2.34 -0.88 -5.64
CA TYR A 57 -2.00 -2.14 -5.00
C TYR A 57 -2.04 -3.22 -6.06
N LEU A 58 -0.90 -3.84 -6.29
CA LEU A 58 -0.75 -4.99 -7.17
C LEU A 58 -0.74 -6.24 -6.31
N SER A 59 -1.72 -7.12 -6.53
CA SER A 59 -1.77 -8.44 -5.91
C SER A 59 -1.67 -9.53 -6.98
N VAL A 60 -1.68 -10.79 -6.57
CA VAL A 60 -1.55 -11.92 -7.49
C VAL A 60 -2.75 -11.98 -8.46
N ASN A 61 -3.96 -11.68 -7.98
CA ASN A 61 -5.18 -11.81 -8.76
C ASN A 61 -5.87 -10.48 -9.08
N PHE A 62 -5.52 -9.39 -8.39
CA PHE A 62 -6.19 -8.10 -8.53
C PHE A 62 -5.22 -6.93 -8.74
N LEU A 63 -5.70 -5.94 -9.48
CA LEU A 63 -5.10 -4.61 -9.54
C LEU A 63 -6.09 -3.61 -8.96
N CYS A 64 -5.75 -3.05 -7.80
CA CYS A 64 -6.65 -2.17 -7.05
C CYS A 64 -6.07 -0.75 -7.00
N PHE A 65 -6.92 0.26 -7.18
CA PHE A 65 -6.53 1.67 -7.06
C PHE A 65 -7.37 2.37 -5.99
N TYR A 66 -6.72 3.03 -5.04
CA TYR A 66 -7.35 3.86 -4.03
C TYR A 66 -7.00 5.32 -4.26
N SER A 67 -8.00 6.15 -4.53
CA SER A 67 -7.85 7.60 -4.65
C SER A 67 -7.95 8.31 -3.31
N PHE A 68 -7.09 9.29 -3.08
CA PHE A 68 -7.27 10.30 -2.04
C PHE A 68 -8.26 11.35 -2.57
N ILE A 69 -9.53 11.23 -2.21
CA ILE A 69 -10.48 12.31 -2.45
C ILE A 69 -10.12 13.45 -1.50
N MET A 70 -9.57 14.55 -2.03
CA MET A 70 -9.55 15.83 -1.34
C MET A 70 -11.00 16.35 -1.31
N GLY A 71 -11.70 16.07 -0.22
CA GLY A 71 -12.96 16.71 0.09
C GLY A 71 -12.73 18.20 0.31
N THR A 72 -13.42 19.03 -0.46
CA THR A 72 -13.51 20.47 -0.26
C THR A 72 -13.92 20.73 1.18
N GLN A 73 -13.14 21.55 1.88
CA GLN A 73 -13.47 22.05 3.21
C GLN A 73 -14.85 22.74 3.14
N THR A 74 -15.84 22.22 3.88
CA THR A 74 -17.08 22.97 4.18
C THR A 74 -16.77 24.16 5.05
#